data_AF-A0A2V4VUI3-F1
#
_entry.id   AF-A0A2V4VUI3-F1
#
_cell.length_a   1.000
_cell.length_b   1.000
_cell.length_c   1.000
_cell.angle_alpha   90.00
_cell.angle_beta   90.00
_cell.angle_gamma   90.00
#
_symmetry.space_group_name_H-M   'P 1'
#
loop_
_entity.id
_entity.type
_entity.pdbx_description
1 polymer ?
#
loop_
_entity_poly.entity_id
_entity_poly.type
_entity_poly.pdbx_seq_one_letter_code
_entity_poly.pdbx_strand_id
1 'polypeptide(L)'
;MGPDISDGIITNIDSILYKAYIRDAYEDTVFYYDLCKYTGKDVLLVGTQVTYYKLYYKTPVAVGLLTKKEICNAELFKSYDKKRYYSSCSGQGFEMSTYKTLLLGICFLLGIVIGLLNLF
;
A
#
# COMPACT_ATOMS: atom_id res chain seq x y z
N MET A 1 14.16 22.01 7.27
CA MET A 1 14.93 20.94 6.59
C MET A 1 13.91 20.01 5.94
N GLY A 2 14.14 19.61 4.70
CA GLY A 2 13.24 18.68 3.99
C GLY A 2 13.30 17.27 4.57
N PRO A 3 12.43 16.35 4.12
CA PRO A 3 12.51 14.95 4.51
C PRO A 3 13.81 14.30 4.03
N ASP A 4 14.51 13.61 4.93
CA ASP A 4 15.73 12.85 4.59
C ASP A 4 15.39 11.40 4.27
N ILE A 5 15.98 10.83 3.22
CA ILE A 5 15.80 9.41 2.92
C ILE A 5 16.63 8.59 3.93
N SER A 6 16.00 7.57 4.52
CA SER A 6 16.64 6.67 5.48
C SER A 6 16.22 5.22 5.23
N ASP A 7 17.12 4.31 5.60
CA ASP A 7 16.89 2.88 5.53
C ASP A 7 16.82 2.31 6.95
N GLY A 8 15.91 1.37 7.18
CA GLY A 8 15.77 0.74 8.49
C GLY A 8 15.10 -0.62 8.45
N ILE A 9 14.88 -1.18 9.62
CA ILE A 9 14.21 -2.47 9.83
C ILE A 9 13.04 -2.25 10.78
N ILE A 10 11.88 -2.81 10.45
CA ILE A 10 10.74 -2.80 11.37
C ILE A 10 11.07 -3.70 12.56
N THR A 11 11.12 -3.13 13.76
CA THR A 11 11.44 -3.86 15.00
C THR A 11 10.20 -4.28 15.77
N ASN A 12 9.11 -3.52 15.66
CA ASN A 12 7.85 -3.83 16.32
C ASN A 12 6.66 -3.22 15.56
N ILE A 13 5.50 -3.87 15.63
CA ILE A 13 4.24 -3.37 15.10
C ILE A 13 3.21 -3.42 16.22
N ASP A 14 2.69 -2.25 16.58
CA ASP A 14 1.60 -2.11 17.51
C ASP A 14 0.29 -1.98 16.72
N SER A 15 -0.46 -3.08 16.66
CA SER A 15 -1.75 -3.13 15.96
C SER A 15 -2.87 -2.41 16.70
N ILE A 16 -2.72 -2.16 18.01
CA ILE A 16 -3.73 -1.44 18.80
C ILE A 16 -3.62 0.06 18.52
N LEU A 17 -2.38 0.56 18.48
CA LEU A 17 -2.09 1.98 18.24
C LEU A 17 -1.92 2.33 16.76
N TYR A 18 -2.01 1.34 15.86
CA TYR A 18 -1.75 1.49 14.43
C TYR A 18 -0.40 2.18 14.16
N LYS A 19 0.67 1.63 14.75
CA LYS A 19 2.04 2.13 14.61
C LYS A 19 3.03 1.02 14.29
N ALA A 20 4.06 1.35 13.54
CA ALA A 20 5.25 0.52 13.38
C ALA A 20 6.49 1.28 13.86
N TYR A 21 7.41 0.57 14.49
CA TYR A 21 8.68 1.09 14.96
C TYR A 21 9.77 0.62 14.02
N ILE A 22 10.62 1.54 13.58
CA ILE A 22 11.68 1.30 12.63
C ILE A 22 13.00 1.69 13.29
N ARG A 23 13.94 0.77 13.33
CA ARG A 23 15.31 1.05 13.78
C ARG A 23 16.19 1.27 12.56
N ASP A 24 16.89 2.39 12.52
CA ASP A 24 18.02 2.58 11.61
C ASP A 24 19.35 2.60 12.39
N ALA A 25 20.44 2.99 11.73
CA ALA A 25 21.77 3.00 12.32
C ALA A 25 21.95 4.06 13.44
N TYR A 26 21.09 5.07 13.50
CA TYR A 26 21.25 6.24 14.34
C TYR A 26 20.17 6.35 15.42
N GLU A 27 18.92 6.05 15.09
CA GLU A 27 17.79 6.29 15.98
C GLU A 27 16.57 5.39 15.69
N ASP A 28 15.60 5.44 16.61
CA ASP A 28 14.27 4.88 16.38
C ASP A 28 13.39 5.90 15.67
N THR A 29 12.68 5.44 14.65
CA THR A 29 11.69 6.20 13.92
C THR A 29 10.33 5.52 14.02
N VAL A 30 9.28 6.32 14.20
CA VAL A 30 7.90 5.81 14.27
C VAL A 30 7.16 6.03 12.96
N PHE A 31 6.48 5.01 12.47
CA PHE A 31 5.55 5.07 11.35
C PHE A 31 4.11 4.97 11.86
N TYR A 32 3.25 5.89 11.45
CA TYR A 32 1.84 5.93 11.82
C TYR A 32 1.00 5.54 10.60
N TYR A 33 0.27 4.43 10.66
CA TYR A 33 -0.49 3.95 9.49
C TYR A 33 -1.58 4.94 9.06
N ASP A 34 -2.15 5.71 9.99
CA ASP A 34 -3.22 6.68 9.71
C ASP A 34 -2.72 7.99 9.09
N LEU A 35 -1.48 8.38 9.39
CA LEU A 35 -0.93 9.68 9.02
C LEU A 35 0.03 9.59 7.83
N CYS A 36 0.56 8.41 7.56
CA CYS A 36 1.66 8.21 6.63
C CYS A 36 1.26 7.25 5.52
N LYS A 37 1.62 7.59 4.28
CA LYS A 37 1.32 6.75 3.13
C LYS A 37 2.28 5.57 3.09
N TYR A 38 1.75 4.36 3.24
CA TYR A 38 2.45 3.14 2.84
C TYR A 38 2.18 2.91 1.35
N THR A 39 3.23 2.83 0.55
CA THR A 39 3.12 2.64 -0.91
C THR A 39 3.49 1.23 -1.36
N GLY A 40 3.86 0.36 -0.42
CA GLY A 40 4.22 -1.01 -0.73
C GLY A 40 3.04 -1.92 -1.02
N LYS A 41 3.31 -2.98 -1.78
CA LYS A 41 2.40 -4.09 -2.08
C LYS A 41 2.50 -5.19 -1.02
N ASP A 42 3.65 -5.29 -0.37
CA ASP A 42 3.91 -6.34 0.62
C ASP A 42 3.30 -6.00 1.98
N VAL A 43 2.97 -7.01 2.78
CA VAL A 43 2.56 -6.78 4.18
C VAL A 43 3.79 -6.44 5.01
N LEU A 44 3.71 -5.36 5.79
CA LEU A 44 4.76 -5.01 6.75
C LEU A 44 4.76 -5.98 7.93
N LEU A 45 5.89 -6.65 8.13
CA LEU A 45 6.13 -7.57 9.24
C LEU A 45 7.35 -7.13 10.04
N VAL A 46 7.45 -7.56 11.29
CA VAL A 46 8.68 -7.40 12.07
C VAL A 46 9.85 -8.09 11.34
N GLY A 47 10.98 -7.40 11.24
CA GLY A 47 12.16 -7.80 10.47
C GLY A 47 12.16 -7.32 9.02
N THR A 48 11.09 -6.67 8.53
CA THR A 48 11.05 -6.15 7.15
C THR A 48 12.02 -4.99 6.99
N GLN A 49 12.87 -5.07 5.97
CA GLN A 49 13.74 -3.97 5.57
C GLN A 49 12.97 -2.96 4.74
N VAL A 50 13.06 -1.69 5.13
CA VAL A 50 12.27 -0.60 4.58
C VAL A 50 13.15 0.61 4.26
N THR A 51 12.70 1.40 3.29
CA THR A 51 13.23 2.72 2.99
C THR A 51 12.09 3.71 3.17
N TYR A 52 12.38 4.86 3.78
CA TYR A 52 11.36 5.84 4.14
C TYR A 52 11.94 7.24 4.13
N TYR A 53 11.06 8.23 4.04
CA TYR A 53 11.41 9.62 4.24
C TYR A 53 11.23 9.98 5.71
N LYS A 54 12.25 10.55 6.34
CA LYS A 54 12.27 10.88 7.76
C LYS A 54 11.97 12.36 7.95
N LEU A 55 11.02 12.65 8.85
CA LEU A 55 10.75 13.99 9.35
C LEU A 55 11.20 14.09 10.81
N TYR A 56 12.07 15.06 11.09
CA TYR A 56 12.62 15.29 12.43
C TYR A 56 11.68 16.20 13.24
N TYR A 57 10.93 15.57 14.14
CA TYR A 57 10.20 16.23 15.22
C TYR A 57 10.80 15.83 16.57
N LYS A 58 10.09 16.05 17.68
CA LYS A 58 10.50 15.55 19.01
C LYS A 58 10.73 14.03 19.02
N THR A 59 9.98 13.30 18.19
CA THR A 59 10.23 11.89 17.86
C THR A 59 10.30 11.80 16.33
N PRO A 60 11.34 11.18 15.74
CA PRO A 60 11.43 11.02 14.30
C PRO A 60 10.24 10.26 13.75
N VAL A 61 9.68 10.75 12.64
CA VAL A 61 8.52 10.14 11.98
C VAL A 61 8.88 9.72 10.56
N ALA A 62 8.56 8.48 10.22
CA ALA A 62 8.67 7.95 8.87
C ALA A 62 7.42 8.33 8.07
N VAL A 63 7.62 9.04 6.96
CA VAL A 63 6.60 9.34 5.96
C VAL A 63 6.97 8.65 4.65
N GLY A 64 5.98 8.15 3.90
CA GLY A 64 6.24 7.50 2.60
C GLY A 64 7.14 6.27 2.71
N LEU A 65 6.59 5.17 3.23
CA LEU A 65 7.35 3.95 3.50
C LEU A 65 7.23 2.93 2.36
N LEU A 66 8.36 2.34 1.99
CA LEU A 66 8.54 1.35 0.91
C LEU A 66 9.34 0.17 1.43
N THR A 67 9.11 -1.05 0.93
CA THR A 67 9.97 -2.19 1.28
C THR A 67 11.19 -2.24 0.36
N LYS A 68 12.34 -2.69 0.87
CA LYS A 68 13.55 -2.82 0.02
C LYS A 68 13.39 -3.85 -1.10
N LYS A 69 12.55 -4.87 -0.91
CA LYS A 69 12.19 -5.83 -1.96
C LYS A 69 11.54 -5.13 -3.17
N GLU A 70 10.74 -4.11 -2.92
CA GLU A 70 10.13 -3.30 -3.96
C GLU A 70 11.15 -2.43 -4.69
N ILE A 71 12.16 -1.91 -3.97
CA ILE A 71 13.24 -1.10 -4.56
C ILE A 71 14.11 -1.93 -5.49
N CYS A 72 14.42 -3.18 -5.14
CA CYS A 72 15.16 -4.09 -6.02
C CYS A 72 14.39 -4.44 -7.31
N ASN A 73 13.06 -4.40 -7.29
CA ASN A 73 12.24 -4.53 -8.50
C ASN A 73 12.00 -3.19 -9.21
N ALA A 74 12.37 -2.06 -8.60
CA ALA A 74 12.09 -0.71 -9.06
C ALA A 74 13.30 0.01 -9.68
N GLU A 75 14.36 -0.69 -10.08
CA GLU A 75 15.36 -0.11 -11.02
C GLU A 75 14.71 0.39 -12.33
N LEU A 76 13.43 0.07 -12.57
CA LEU A 76 12.58 0.62 -13.64
C LEU A 76 11.91 1.98 -13.36
N PHE A 77 12.01 2.56 -12.15
CA PHE A 77 11.39 3.86 -11.83
C PHE A 77 12.40 4.99 -11.62
N LYS A 78 13.43 5.06 -12.48
CA LYS A 78 14.08 6.33 -12.83
C LYS A 78 13.11 7.21 -13.60
N SER A 79 12.09 7.74 -12.93
CA SER A 79 11.17 8.72 -13.52
C SER A 79 10.41 9.49 -12.44
N TYR A 80 11.13 9.96 -11.40
CA TYR A 80 10.56 10.96 -10.50
C TYR A 80 10.72 12.39 -11.03
N ASP A 81 11.06 12.57 -12.31
CA ASP A 81 11.22 13.91 -12.88
C ASP A 81 10.90 13.97 -14.39
N LYS A 82 9.61 13.94 -14.74
CA LYS A 82 9.02 14.74 -15.83
C LYS A 82 7.53 14.48 -16.07
N LYS A 83 6.77 15.59 -16.10
CA LYS A 83 5.49 15.81 -16.83
C LYS A 83 4.25 15.17 -16.17
N ARG A 84 3.34 15.95 -15.57
CA ARG A 84 2.26 16.74 -16.23
C ARG A 84 1.63 16.04 -17.44
N TYR A 85 0.31 15.80 -17.30
CA TYR A 85 -0.72 15.66 -18.33
C TYR A 85 -0.88 14.32 -19.10
N TYR A 86 -2.06 13.75 -18.88
CA TYR A 86 -2.94 12.94 -19.74
C TYR A 86 -2.51 11.57 -20.30
N SER A 87 -3.56 10.73 -20.28
CA SER A 87 -3.86 9.58 -21.14
C SER A 87 -3.38 8.19 -20.71
N SER A 88 -4.39 7.38 -20.41
CA SER A 88 -4.63 6.03 -20.93
C SER A 88 -3.42 5.11 -21.07
N CYS A 89 -3.33 4.11 -20.20
CA CYS A 89 -3.64 2.71 -20.55
C CYS A 89 -3.23 1.76 -19.42
N SER A 90 -4.15 0.84 -19.11
CA SER A 90 -3.88 -0.57 -18.80
C SER A 90 -2.69 -0.89 -17.89
N GLY A 91 -2.95 -0.94 -16.58
CA GLY A 91 -2.16 -1.69 -15.62
C GLY A 91 -3.11 -2.55 -14.81
N GLN A 92 -3.06 -3.86 -15.07
CA GLN A 92 -3.90 -4.93 -14.54
C GLN A 92 -3.78 -5.01 -13.00
N GLY A 93 -4.41 -4.07 -12.30
CA GLY A 93 -4.73 -4.19 -10.90
C GLY A 93 -5.80 -5.24 -10.75
N PHE A 94 -5.72 -6.06 -9.70
CA PHE A 94 -6.82 -6.95 -9.34
C PHE A 94 -8.07 -6.08 -9.13
N GLU A 95 -8.92 -6.07 -10.15
CA GLU A 95 -10.02 -5.15 -10.29
C GLU A 95 -11.12 -5.53 -9.30
N MET A 96 -11.35 -4.65 -8.32
CA MET A 96 -12.55 -4.65 -7.47
C MET A 96 -13.87 -4.61 -8.29
N SER A 97 -13.77 -4.39 -9.61
CA SER A 97 -14.84 -4.46 -10.61
C SER A 97 -15.35 -5.89 -10.85
N THR A 98 -14.47 -6.90 -10.84
CA THR A 98 -14.83 -8.28 -11.21
C THR A 98 -15.78 -8.92 -10.20
N TYR A 99 -15.68 -8.54 -8.92
CA TYR A 99 -16.59 -9.03 -7.88
C TYR A 99 -18.00 -8.46 -8.04
N LYS A 100 -18.13 -7.18 -8.45
CA LYS A 100 -19.44 -6.56 -8.69
C LYS A 100 -20.14 -7.17 -9.91
N THR A 101 -19.40 -7.47 -10.99
CA THR A 101 -19.97 -8.12 -12.18
C THR A 101 -20.32 -9.59 -11.94
N LEU A 102 -19.50 -10.34 -11.20
CA LEU A 102 -19.84 -11.71 -10.79
C LEU A 102 -21.10 -11.76 -9.92
N LEU A 103 -21.22 -10.85 -8.95
CA LEU A 103 -22.37 -10.80 -8.06
C LEU A 103 -23.67 -10.44 -8.82
N LEU A 104 -23.60 -9.51 -9.78
CA LEU A 104 -24.71 -9.19 -10.68
C LEU A 104 -25.12 -10.39 -11.54
N GLY A 105 -24.15 -11.14 -12.06
CA GLY A 105 -24.40 -12.35 -12.85
C GLY A 105 -25.13 -13.44 -12.04
N ILE A 106 -24.72 -13.64 -10.79
CA ILE A 106 -25.36 -14.60 -9.87
C ILE A 106 -26.80 -14.17 -9.55
N CYS A 107 -27.03 -12.88 -9.29
CA CYS A 107 -28.38 -12.35 -9.04
C CYS A 107 -29.31 -12.51 -10.25
N PHE A 108 -28.81 -12.28 -11.47
CA PHE A 108 -29.60 -12.47 -12.69
C PHE A 108 -29.99 -13.94 -12.90
N LEU A 109 -29.06 -14.87 -12.69
CA LEU A 109 -29.34 -16.30 -12.79
C LEU A 109 -30.38 -16.75 -11.76
N LEU A 110 -30.27 -16.30 -10.51
CA LEU A 110 -31.26 -16.59 -9.46
C LEU A 110 -32.65 -16.02 -9.80
N GLY A 111 -32.71 -14.81 -10.35
CA GLY A 111 -33.96 -14.20 -10.80
C GLY A 111 -34.66 -15.00 -11.91
N ILE A 112 -33.89 -15.52 -12.88
CA ILE A 112 -34.42 -16.36 -13.95
C ILE A 112 -34.96 -17.69 -13.40
N VAL A 113 -34.23 -18.34 -12.48
CA VAL A 113 -34.67 -19.60 -11.87
C VAL A 113 -35.96 -19.43 -11.08
N ILE A 114 -36.07 -18.36 -10.27
CA ILE A 114 -37.29 -18.05 -9.52
C ILE A 114 -38.46 -17.71 -10.47
N GLY A 115 -38.20 -16.99 -11.55
CA GLY A 115 -39.20 -16.68 -12.57
C GLY A 115 -39.74 -17.91 -13.29
N LEU A 116 -38.86 -18.86 -13.63
CA LEU A 116 -39.24 -20.14 -14.24
C LEU A 116 -40.02 -21.04 -13.27
N LEU A 117 -39.66 -21.03 -11.99
CA LEU A 117 -40.38 -21.76 -10.93
C LEU A 117 -41.79 -21.23 -10.68
N ASN A 118 -42.03 -19.94 -10.88
CA ASN A 118 -43.35 -19.32 -10.76
C ASN A 118 -44.21 -19.46 -12.03
N LEU A 119 -43.67 -20.01 -13.12
CA LEU A 119 -44.38 -20.20 -14.38
C LEU A 119 -44.95 -21.63 -14.55
N PHE A 120 -44.52 -22.56 -13.69
CA PHE A 120 -45.02 -23.94 -13.57
C PHE A 120 -45.96 -24.06 -12.38
#